data_AF-A0A9D4S0Q3-F1
#
_entry.id   AF-A0A9D4S0Q3-F1
#
_cell.length_a   1.000
_cell.length_b   1.000
_cell.length_c   1.000
_cell.angle_alpha   90.00
_cell.angle_beta   90.00
_cell.angle_gamma   90.00
#
_symmetry.space_group_name_H-M   'P 1'
#
loop_
_entity.id
_entity.type
_entity.pdbx_description
1 polymer ?
#
loop_
_entity_poly.entity_id
_entity_poly.type
_entity_poly.pdbx_seq_one_letter_code
_entity_poly.pdbx_strand_id
1 'polypeptide(L)'
;MAPGSEHTVNGRRYDGEIHFVLFNSKYGTLENAENKPDGIAVLAFFVTRVPENSFEGMKARGFSQIWLTALPRIRAINSTVNARISLKTFFDRKCEFFTYRGSTTTPQCFQSVQWVIFREPIPVTYQAWSELQALESTGDFDARYGNYRVSQPLNDRIVEANFLPLGNTPNRRRRKLSHTLEGEGDKGNSLNRPSRWWNGPSKRLFPFH
;
A
#
# COMPACT_ATOMS: atom_id res chain seq x y z
N MET A 1 9.07 16.94 -13.55
CA MET A 1 9.63 16.46 -12.26
C MET A 1 9.50 14.96 -12.17
N ALA A 2 10.47 14.34 -11.49
CA ALA A 2 10.60 12.90 -11.34
C ALA A 2 9.50 12.30 -10.43
N PRO A 3 9.18 10.99 -10.58
CA PRO A 3 8.29 10.27 -9.67
C PRO A 3 8.83 10.24 -8.23
N GLY A 4 7.93 10.17 -7.23
CA GLY A 4 8.28 10.28 -5.81
C GLY A 4 7.57 9.30 -4.87
N SER A 5 7.00 8.19 -5.36
CA SER A 5 6.55 7.11 -4.45
C SER A 5 7.72 6.52 -3.66
N GLU A 6 7.52 5.95 -2.48
CA GLU A 6 8.60 5.27 -1.74
C GLU A 6 8.87 3.90 -2.34
N HIS A 7 7.82 3.10 -2.51
CA HIS A 7 7.90 1.78 -3.12
C HIS A 7 8.03 1.88 -4.65
N THR A 8 8.65 0.86 -5.23
CA THR A 8 8.68 0.64 -6.68
C THR A 8 8.11 -0.73 -7.03
N VAL A 9 7.56 -0.85 -8.24
CA VAL A 9 7.10 -2.14 -8.78
C VAL A 9 7.88 -2.41 -10.07
N ASN A 10 8.67 -3.49 -10.11
CA ASN A 10 9.57 -3.80 -11.22
C ASN A 10 10.49 -2.62 -11.61
N GLY A 11 11.02 -1.92 -10.61
CA GLY A 11 11.87 -0.73 -10.80
C GLY A 11 11.14 0.53 -11.24
N ARG A 12 9.81 0.47 -11.49
CA ARG A 12 9.00 1.65 -11.80
C ARG A 12 8.57 2.35 -10.53
N ARG A 13 8.90 3.65 -10.43
CA ARG A 13 8.42 4.57 -9.39
C ARG A 13 7.15 5.30 -9.87
N TYR A 14 6.20 5.50 -8.97
CA TYR A 14 4.95 6.22 -9.20
C TYR A 14 5.07 7.69 -8.79
N ASP A 15 4.14 8.55 -9.21
CA ASP A 15 4.23 9.99 -8.97
C ASP A 15 4.31 10.32 -7.47
N GLY A 16 3.56 9.59 -6.64
CA GLY A 16 3.62 9.68 -5.19
C GLY A 16 3.05 8.44 -4.51
N GLU A 17 2.95 8.48 -3.19
CA GLU A 17 2.40 7.39 -2.38
C GLU A 17 1.69 7.95 -1.14
N ILE A 18 0.57 7.34 -0.76
CA ILE A 18 -0.22 7.70 0.42
C ILE A 18 -0.16 6.54 1.41
N HIS A 19 0.18 6.82 2.67
CA HIS A 19 0.23 5.82 3.75
C HIS A 19 -0.86 6.04 4.77
N PHE A 20 -1.61 4.99 5.06
CA PHE A 20 -2.50 4.92 6.21
C PHE A 20 -1.80 4.06 7.25
N VAL A 21 -1.39 4.68 8.36
CA VAL A 21 -0.72 3.99 9.46
C VAL A 21 -1.77 3.51 10.45
N LEU A 22 -1.91 2.20 10.60
CA LEU A 22 -2.78 1.56 11.58
C LEU A 22 -1.94 0.90 12.66
N PHE A 23 -2.47 0.86 13.88
CA PHE A 23 -1.87 0.14 14.99
C PHE A 23 -2.82 -0.90 15.56
N ASN A 24 -2.24 -1.97 16.11
CA ASN A 24 -2.99 -3.04 16.73
C ASN A 24 -3.59 -2.56 18.06
N SER A 25 -4.92 -2.52 18.13
CA SER A 25 -5.67 -1.95 19.26
C SER A 25 -5.41 -2.65 20.59
N LYS A 26 -4.88 -3.88 20.59
CA LYS A 26 -4.48 -4.59 21.82
C LYS A 26 -3.40 -3.86 22.63
N TYR A 27 -2.68 -2.92 22.01
CA TYR A 27 -1.65 -2.10 22.66
C TYR A 27 -2.17 -0.73 23.13
N GLY A 28 -3.42 -0.38 22.84
CA GLY A 28 -4.08 0.86 23.27
C GLY A 28 -3.66 2.11 22.50
N THR A 29 -2.36 2.32 22.28
CA THR A 29 -1.80 3.48 21.56
C THR A 29 -0.80 3.05 20.48
N LEU A 30 -0.57 3.92 19.49
CA LEU A 30 0.46 3.72 18.47
C LEU A 30 1.86 3.60 19.09
N GLU A 31 2.19 4.46 20.06
CA GLU A 31 3.46 4.47 20.78
C GLU A 31 3.75 3.12 21.47
N ASN A 32 2.73 2.49 22.05
CA ASN A 32 2.89 1.17 22.66
C ASN A 32 3.01 0.04 21.63
N ALA A 33 2.48 0.24 20.42
CA ALA A 33 2.44 -0.75 19.36
C ALA A 33 3.70 -0.73 18.48
N GLU A 34 4.35 0.42 18.29
CA GLU A 34 5.35 0.60 17.24
C GLU A 34 6.58 -0.32 17.35
N ASN A 35 6.93 -0.77 18.55
CA ASN A 35 8.04 -1.70 18.77
C ASN A 35 7.61 -3.17 18.84
N LYS A 36 6.35 -3.48 18.54
CA LYS A 36 5.79 -4.83 18.67
C LYS A 36 5.76 -5.54 17.32
N PRO A 37 6.05 -6.85 17.26
CA PRO A 37 6.18 -7.59 15.99
C PRO A 37 4.90 -7.63 15.15
N ASP A 38 3.73 -7.41 15.75
CA ASP A 38 2.43 -7.30 15.08
C ASP A 38 1.71 -5.99 15.44
N GLY A 39 2.50 -4.95 15.71
CA GLY A 39 2.02 -3.68 16.23
C GLY A 39 1.51 -2.72 15.17
N ILE A 40 2.13 -2.69 13.99
CA ILE A 40 1.79 -1.73 12.92
C ILE A 40 1.40 -2.46 11.64
N ALA A 41 0.35 -1.97 10.99
CA ALA A 41 0.06 -2.25 9.59
C ALA A 41 0.01 -0.93 8.82
N VAL A 42 0.64 -0.88 7.64
CA VAL A 42 0.55 0.29 6.75
C VAL A 42 -0.15 -0.12 5.47
N LEU A 43 -1.26 0.58 5.17
CA LEU A 43 -1.90 0.50 3.85
C LEU A 43 -1.28 1.58 2.97
N ALA A 44 -0.66 1.18 1.88
CA ALA A 44 0.01 2.06 0.94
C ALA A 44 -0.72 2.10 -0.40
N PHE A 45 -0.90 3.30 -0.93
CA PHE A 45 -1.54 3.53 -2.21
C PHE A 45 -0.64 4.37 -3.10
N PHE A 46 -0.28 3.85 -4.26
CA PHE A 46 0.41 4.66 -5.28
C PHE A 46 -0.48 5.79 -5.78
N VAL A 47 0.12 6.89 -6.19
CA VAL A 47 -0.56 8.03 -6.82
C VAL A 47 -0.05 8.19 -8.25
N THR A 48 -0.98 8.47 -9.17
CA THR A 48 -0.65 8.85 -10.56
C THR A 48 -1.33 10.15 -10.93
N ARG A 49 -0.60 11.03 -11.59
CA ARG A 49 -1.12 12.31 -12.06
C ARG A 49 -1.85 12.16 -13.39
N VAL A 50 -3.02 12.77 -13.50
CA VAL A 50 -3.88 12.66 -14.69
C VAL A 50 -4.36 14.05 -15.16
N PRO A 51 -4.57 14.25 -16.48
CA PRO A 51 -5.20 15.47 -16.98
C PRO A 51 -6.65 15.59 -16.49
N GLU A 52 -7.09 16.78 -16.12
CA GLU A 52 -8.43 17.09 -15.58
C GLU A 52 -9.56 16.71 -16.57
N ASN A 53 -9.28 16.83 -17.87
CA ASN A 53 -10.20 16.54 -18.97
C ASN A 53 -10.18 15.07 -19.42
N SER A 54 -9.33 14.23 -18.82
CA SER A 54 -9.32 12.79 -19.10
C SER A 54 -10.42 12.04 -18.34
N PHE A 55 -10.75 10.83 -18.77
CA PHE A 55 -11.70 9.97 -18.06
C PHE A 55 -11.28 9.69 -16.61
N GLU A 56 -10.01 9.40 -16.39
CA GLU A 56 -9.46 9.21 -15.04
C GLU A 56 -9.44 10.52 -14.24
N GLY A 57 -9.18 11.66 -14.89
CA GLY A 57 -9.29 12.98 -14.27
C GLY A 57 -10.71 13.28 -13.78
N MET A 58 -11.73 12.93 -14.57
CA MET A 58 -13.13 13.09 -14.17
C MET A 58 -13.48 12.24 -12.93
N LYS A 59 -12.99 11.00 -12.85
CA LYS A 59 -13.13 10.15 -11.66
C LYS A 59 -12.34 10.70 -10.46
N ALA A 60 -11.16 11.25 -10.70
CA ALA A 60 -10.27 11.80 -9.67
C ALA A 60 -10.81 13.08 -9.03
N ARG A 61 -11.80 13.76 -9.63
CA ARG A 61 -12.30 15.07 -9.18
C ARG A 61 -12.66 15.10 -7.70
N GLY A 62 -13.38 14.08 -7.20
CA GLY A 62 -13.83 14.05 -5.80
C GLY A 62 -12.66 14.08 -4.82
N PHE A 63 -11.63 13.27 -5.06
CA PHE A 63 -10.43 13.26 -4.22
C PHE A 63 -9.54 14.49 -4.44
N SER A 64 -9.34 14.87 -5.70
CA SER A 64 -8.54 16.03 -6.08
C SER A 64 -9.10 17.33 -5.49
N GLN A 65 -10.43 17.44 -5.35
CA GLN A 65 -11.08 18.60 -4.73
C GLN A 65 -10.67 18.79 -3.25
N ILE A 66 -10.39 17.70 -2.54
CA ILE A 66 -9.91 17.79 -1.15
C ILE A 66 -8.55 18.49 -1.13
N TRP A 67 -7.65 18.13 -2.05
CA TRP A 67 -6.33 18.73 -2.15
C TRP A 67 -6.42 20.20 -2.56
N LEU A 68 -7.24 20.50 -3.57
CA LEU A 68 -7.49 21.86 -4.05
C LEU A 68 -8.12 22.78 -2.99
N THR A 69 -8.78 22.24 -1.96
CA THR A 69 -9.41 23.05 -0.89
C THR A 69 -8.58 23.11 0.38
N ALA A 70 -7.90 22.01 0.74
CA ALA A 70 -7.16 21.89 1.98
C ALA A 70 -5.72 22.42 1.86
N LEU A 71 -4.99 22.01 0.83
CA LEU A 71 -3.55 22.29 0.70
C LEU A 71 -3.22 23.79 0.60
N PRO A 72 -3.99 24.64 -0.12
CA PRO A 72 -3.74 26.08 -0.14
C PRO A 72 -3.82 26.74 1.25
N ARG A 73 -4.55 26.13 2.19
CA ARG A 73 -4.75 26.64 3.55
C ARG A 73 -3.66 26.17 4.52
N ILE A 74 -2.79 25.26 4.09
CA ILE A 74 -1.69 24.73 4.91
C ILE A 74 -0.31 24.85 4.26
N ARG A 75 -0.12 25.86 3.39
CA ARG A 75 1.18 26.07 2.73
C ARG A 75 2.31 26.33 3.72
N ALA A 76 2.04 27.10 4.77
CA ALA A 76 3.04 27.45 5.78
C ALA A 76 3.35 26.26 6.71
N ILE A 77 4.61 26.13 7.11
CA ILE A 77 5.05 25.11 8.07
C ILE A 77 4.29 25.31 9.41
N ASN A 78 3.93 24.20 10.05
CA ASN A 78 3.16 24.16 11.31
C ASN A 78 1.70 24.69 11.21
N SER A 79 1.17 24.86 10.00
CA SER A 79 -0.25 25.18 9.80
C SER A 79 -1.12 23.92 9.67
N THR A 80 -2.41 24.02 10.01
CA THR A 80 -3.34 22.88 10.00
C THR A 80 -4.69 23.25 9.39
N VAL A 81 -5.38 22.25 8.82
CA VAL A 81 -6.75 22.38 8.29
C VAL A 81 -7.52 21.10 8.54
N ASN A 82 -8.82 21.24 8.83
CA ASN A 82 -9.73 20.11 8.88
C ASN A 82 -10.23 19.77 7.47
N ALA A 83 -9.93 18.55 7.02
CA ALA A 83 -10.43 18.00 5.77
C ALA A 83 -11.16 16.68 6.02
N ARG A 84 -12.23 16.43 5.27
CA ARG A 84 -12.94 15.15 5.30
C ARG A 84 -12.59 14.36 4.05
N ILE A 85 -12.10 13.15 4.25
CA ILE A 85 -11.73 12.24 3.17
C ILE A 85 -12.66 11.03 3.22
N SER A 86 -13.35 10.76 2.12
CA SER A 86 -14.14 9.53 1.99
C SER A 86 -13.21 8.34 1.75
N LEU A 87 -13.32 7.31 2.59
CA LEU A 87 -12.58 6.06 2.41
C LEU A 87 -12.97 5.33 1.13
N LYS A 88 -14.17 5.59 0.57
CA LYS A 88 -14.59 5.00 -0.71
C LYS A 88 -13.61 5.31 -1.84
N THR A 89 -12.98 6.48 -1.83
CA THR A 89 -11.95 6.85 -2.81
C THR A 89 -10.84 5.80 -2.94
N PHE A 90 -10.47 5.18 -1.81
CA PHE A 90 -9.36 4.23 -1.72
C PHE A 90 -9.81 2.79 -1.90
N PHE A 91 -11.02 2.44 -1.43
CA PHE A 91 -11.47 1.05 -1.33
C PHE A 91 -12.59 0.66 -2.30
N ASP A 92 -13.22 1.60 -3.02
CA ASP A 92 -14.23 1.31 -4.06
C ASP A 92 -13.57 1.01 -5.42
N ARG A 93 -12.63 0.06 -5.40
CA ARG A 93 -11.79 -0.36 -6.53
C ARG A 93 -11.36 -1.80 -6.34
N LYS A 94 -10.55 -2.35 -7.25
CA LYS A 94 -10.06 -3.73 -7.05
C LYS A 94 -9.12 -3.77 -5.85
N CYS A 95 -9.46 -4.57 -4.84
CA CYS A 95 -8.61 -4.82 -3.68
C CYS A 95 -7.46 -5.77 -4.01
N GLU A 96 -6.72 -5.51 -5.09
CA GLU A 96 -5.50 -6.23 -5.45
C GLU A 96 -4.31 -5.55 -4.75
N PHE A 97 -3.54 -6.31 -3.98
CA PHE A 97 -2.42 -5.79 -3.20
C PHE A 97 -1.26 -6.78 -3.09
N PHE A 98 -0.10 -6.21 -2.81
CA PHE A 98 1.09 -6.91 -2.36
C PHE A 98 1.24 -6.76 -0.85
N THR A 99 1.89 -7.72 -0.20
CA THR A 99 2.08 -7.67 1.26
C THR A 99 3.39 -8.32 1.68
N TYR A 100 4.08 -7.71 2.64
CA TYR A 100 5.32 -8.22 3.21
C TYR A 100 5.61 -7.58 4.58
N ARG A 101 6.51 -8.20 5.36
CA ARG A 101 7.00 -7.62 6.62
C ARG A 101 8.22 -6.72 6.39
N GLY A 102 8.16 -5.50 6.88
CA GLY A 102 9.19 -4.49 6.70
C GLY A 102 9.39 -3.62 7.94
N SER A 103 9.94 -2.42 7.72
CA SER A 103 10.13 -1.42 8.75
C SER A 103 9.29 -0.17 8.51
N THR A 104 9.25 0.73 9.49
CA THR A 104 8.84 2.12 9.25
C THR A 104 9.81 2.79 8.26
N THR A 105 9.32 3.75 7.47
CA THR A 105 10.14 4.52 6.51
C THR A 105 10.69 5.82 7.09
N THR A 106 10.23 6.22 8.28
CA THR A 106 10.77 7.31 9.10
C THR A 106 11.66 6.78 10.25
N PRO A 107 12.60 7.58 10.80
CA PRO A 107 13.37 7.22 12.01
C PRO A 107 12.38 6.87 13.14
N GLN A 108 12.28 5.66 13.70
CA GLN A 108 13.30 4.80 14.31
C GLN A 108 13.45 3.42 13.62
N CYS A 109 12.99 3.30 12.36
CA CYS A 109 13.13 2.11 11.50
C CYS A 109 12.70 0.77 12.15
N PHE A 110 11.66 0.74 12.99
CA PHE A 110 11.22 -0.48 13.66
C PHE A 110 10.78 -1.54 12.65
N GLN A 111 11.32 -2.76 12.76
CA GLN A 111 11.00 -3.92 11.90
C GLN A 111 9.67 -4.61 12.28
N SER A 112 8.65 -3.81 12.58
CA SER A 112 7.36 -4.22 13.14
C SER A 112 6.18 -4.05 12.17
N VAL A 113 6.46 -3.65 10.91
CA VAL A 113 5.42 -3.18 10.00
C VAL A 113 4.98 -4.28 9.05
N GLN A 114 3.69 -4.59 9.06
CA GLN A 114 3.03 -5.30 7.97
C GLN A 114 2.64 -4.31 6.87
N TRP A 115 3.33 -4.36 5.73
CA TRP A 115 3.00 -3.52 4.57
C TRP A 115 1.92 -4.18 3.74
N VAL A 116 0.93 -3.40 3.30
CA VAL A 116 -0.11 -3.79 2.33
C VAL A 116 -0.16 -2.71 1.25
N ILE A 117 0.40 -3.02 0.08
CA ILE A 117 0.57 -2.06 -1.02
C ILE A 117 -0.46 -2.36 -2.09
N PHE A 118 -1.42 -1.46 -2.26
CA PHE A 118 -2.46 -1.59 -3.27
C PHE A 118 -1.89 -1.38 -4.67
N ARG A 119 -2.23 -2.30 -5.58
CA ARG A 119 -1.70 -2.34 -6.95
C ARG A 119 -2.27 -1.22 -7.82
N GLU A 120 -3.55 -0.89 -7.64
CA GLU A 120 -4.25 0.11 -8.45
C GLU A 120 -3.97 1.52 -7.90
N PRO A 121 -3.31 2.41 -8.67
CA PRO A 121 -2.97 3.75 -8.18
C PRO A 121 -4.21 4.66 -8.05
N ILE A 122 -4.13 5.63 -7.13
CA ILE A 122 -5.10 6.71 -6.96
C ILE A 122 -4.79 7.80 -7.99
N PRO A 123 -5.73 8.12 -8.90
CA PRO A 123 -5.54 9.23 -9.81
C PRO A 123 -5.73 10.57 -9.08
N VAL A 124 -4.86 11.54 -9.35
CA VAL A 124 -4.93 12.92 -8.86
C VAL A 124 -4.73 13.86 -10.04
N THR A 125 -5.52 14.93 -10.13
CA THR A 125 -5.38 15.88 -11.25
C THR A 125 -4.08 16.67 -11.17
N TYR A 126 -3.57 17.16 -12.31
CA TYR A 126 -2.35 17.98 -12.34
C TYR A 126 -2.46 19.23 -11.47
N GLN A 127 -3.63 19.89 -11.46
CA GLN A 127 -3.89 21.05 -10.63
C GLN A 127 -3.81 20.71 -9.14
N ALA A 128 -4.46 19.62 -8.71
CA ALA A 128 -4.42 19.19 -7.31
C ALA A 128 -3.00 18.80 -6.88
N TRP A 129 -2.27 18.13 -7.75
CA TRP A 129 -0.86 17.80 -7.53
C TRP A 129 0.01 19.06 -7.35
N SER A 130 -0.24 20.11 -8.13
CA SER A 130 0.50 21.37 -8.02
C SER A 130 0.33 22.02 -6.65
N GLU A 131 -0.82 21.86 -5.99
CA GLU A 131 -1.03 22.40 -4.64
C GLU A 131 -0.20 21.65 -3.59
N LEU A 132 0.03 20.35 -3.76
CA LEU A 132 0.94 19.58 -2.90
C LEU A 132 2.39 20.05 -3.06
N GLN A 133 2.79 20.35 -4.30
CA GLN A 133 4.14 20.85 -4.60
C GLN A 133 4.37 22.28 -4.12
N ALA A 134 3.30 23.03 -3.85
CA ALA A 134 3.37 24.40 -3.37
C ALA A 134 3.47 24.51 -1.84
N LEU A 135 3.47 23.39 -1.11
CA LEU A 135 3.68 23.39 0.34
C LEU A 135 5.11 23.81 0.67
N GLU A 136 5.26 24.65 1.70
CA GLU A 136 6.58 25.00 2.23
C GLU A 136 7.16 23.83 3.02
N SER A 137 8.47 23.70 2.97
CA SER A 137 9.20 22.64 3.65
C SER A 137 10.55 23.17 4.13
N THR A 138 10.99 22.73 5.30
CA THR A 138 12.30 23.07 5.88
C THR A 138 13.21 21.85 5.99
N GLY A 139 14.53 22.10 6.00
CA GLY A 139 15.57 21.07 6.15
C GLY A 139 15.91 20.35 4.84
N ASP A 140 16.50 19.16 4.95
CA ASP A 140 16.90 18.31 3.80
C ASP A 140 15.70 17.75 3.00
N PHE A 141 14.48 17.95 3.49
CA PHE A 141 13.23 17.49 2.88
C PHE A 141 12.54 18.64 2.14
N ASP A 142 13.19 19.18 1.11
CA ASP A 142 12.52 20.12 0.22
C ASP A 142 11.48 19.38 -0.64
N ALA A 143 10.20 19.73 -0.49
CA ALA A 143 9.07 19.12 -1.19
C ALA A 143 9.23 19.14 -2.72
N ARG A 144 10.08 20.01 -3.26
CA ARG A 144 10.43 20.07 -4.69
C ARG A 144 11.35 18.93 -5.14
N TYR A 145 12.20 18.39 -4.27
CA TYR A 145 13.14 17.31 -4.60
C TYR A 145 12.63 15.92 -4.18
N GLY A 146 11.52 15.87 -3.46
CA GLY A 146 10.82 14.64 -3.07
C GLY A 146 11.14 14.20 -1.64
N ASN A 147 10.12 13.76 -0.93
CA ASN A 147 10.19 13.31 0.46
C ASN A 147 10.00 11.79 0.55
N TYR A 148 10.84 11.03 -0.15
CA TYR A 148 10.78 9.57 -0.16
C TYR A 148 12.13 8.96 0.22
N ARG A 149 12.10 7.85 0.94
CA ARG A 149 13.29 7.05 1.20
C ARG A 149 13.65 6.23 -0.04
N VAL A 150 14.96 6.09 -0.30
CA VAL A 150 15.44 5.17 -1.34
C VAL A 150 15.08 3.72 -0.96
N SER A 151 14.55 3.01 -1.94
CA SER A 151 14.39 1.56 -2.02
C SER A 151 15.46 0.78 -1.25
N GLN A 152 15.05 -0.19 -0.44
CA GLN A 152 15.95 -0.98 0.42
C GLN A 152 16.02 -2.43 -0.07
N PRO A 153 17.16 -3.12 0.07
CA PRO A 153 17.28 -4.51 -0.34
C PRO A 153 16.24 -5.43 0.31
N LEU A 154 15.75 -6.43 -0.43
CA LEU A 154 14.78 -7.38 0.09
C LEU A 154 15.35 -8.30 1.18
N ASN A 155 16.65 -8.60 1.14
CA ASN A 155 17.30 -9.50 2.10
C ASN A 155 16.47 -10.79 2.33
N ASP A 156 16.20 -11.51 1.24
CA ASP A 156 15.46 -12.78 1.21
C ASP A 156 13.98 -12.73 1.67
N ARG A 157 13.44 -11.55 1.96
CA ARG A 157 12.01 -11.39 2.27
C ARG A 157 11.15 -11.79 1.08
N ILE A 158 10.10 -12.56 1.38
CA ILE A 158 9.07 -12.92 0.41
C ILE A 158 8.02 -11.83 0.37
N VAL A 159 7.72 -11.34 -0.83
CA VAL A 159 6.54 -10.52 -1.08
C VAL A 159 5.43 -11.40 -1.62
N GLU A 160 4.26 -11.30 -1.00
CA GLU A 160 3.06 -12.04 -1.37
C GLU A 160 2.09 -11.13 -2.12
N ALA A 161 1.19 -11.71 -2.92
CA ALA A 161 0.15 -10.99 -3.62
C ALA A 161 -1.19 -11.73 -3.47
N ASN A 162 -2.29 -10.99 -3.36
CA ASN A 162 -3.63 -11.60 -3.30
C ASN A 162 -4.27 -11.79 -4.69
N PHE A 163 -3.50 -11.61 -5.76
CA PHE A 163 -3.95 -11.71 -7.14
C PHE A 163 -2.93 -12.46 -8.00
N LEU A 164 -3.38 -12.95 -9.16
CA LEU A 164 -2.50 -13.63 -10.11
C LEU A 164 -1.77 -12.60 -10.98
N PRO A 165 -0.45 -12.75 -11.22
CA PRO A 165 0.27 -11.97 -12.21
C PRO A 165 -0.40 -12.08 -13.56
N LEU A 166 -0.52 -10.95 -14.25
CA LEU A 166 -0.85 -10.95 -15.67
C LEU A 166 0.27 -11.72 -16.39
N GLY A 167 -0.07 -12.93 -16.88
CA GLY A 167 0.87 -13.85 -17.52
C GLY A 167 0.68 -15.33 -17.14
N ASN A 168 0.06 -15.62 -15.99
CA ASN A 168 -0.28 -16.98 -15.58
C ASN A 168 -1.79 -17.23 -15.63
N THR A 169 -2.39 -17.16 -16.82
CA THR A 169 -3.65 -17.87 -17.05
C THR A 169 -3.34 -19.37 -17.06
N PRO A 170 -3.89 -20.18 -16.14
CA PRO A 170 -3.80 -21.62 -16.26
C PRO A 170 -4.56 -21.98 -17.53
N ASN A 171 -3.83 -22.47 -18.53
CA ASN A 171 -4.37 -22.90 -19.79
C ASN A 171 -5.50 -23.92 -19.50
N ARG A 172 -6.75 -23.57 -19.82
CA ARG A 172 -7.96 -24.33 -19.46
C ARG A 172 -8.13 -25.61 -20.29
N ARG A 173 -7.03 -26.24 -20.69
CA ARG A 173 -6.96 -27.48 -21.46
C ARG A 173 -5.81 -28.35 -20.98
N ARG A 174 -6.07 -29.13 -19.93
CA ARG A 174 -5.57 -30.51 -19.78
C ARG A 174 -6.40 -31.23 -18.71
N ARG A 175 -7.54 -31.75 -19.15
CA ARG A 175 -8.10 -32.97 -18.57
C ARG A 175 -7.22 -34.12 -19.07
N LYS A 176 -6.53 -34.81 -18.15
CA LYS A 176 -6.34 -36.28 -18.18
C LYS A 176 -5.74 -36.75 -16.84
N LEU A 177 -6.64 -37.34 -16.05
CA LEU A 177 -6.54 -38.54 -15.21
C LEU A 177 -5.17 -39.20 -14.96
N SER A 178 -4.88 -39.45 -13.68
CA SER A 178 -4.35 -40.68 -13.04
C SER A 178 -3.66 -40.29 -11.72
N HIS A 179 -3.80 -40.90 -10.54
CA HIS A 179 -4.38 -42.16 -10.08
C HIS A 179 -4.77 -42.04 -8.60
N THR A 180 -5.69 -42.91 -8.21
CA THR A 180 -6.23 -43.28 -6.89
C THR A 180 -5.16 -43.53 -5.81
N LEU A 181 -5.51 -43.29 -4.54
CA LEU A 181 -5.46 -44.28 -3.45
C LEU A 181 -6.41 -43.84 -2.31
N GLU A 182 -7.33 -44.74 -1.95
CA GLU A 182 -8.19 -44.69 -0.76
C GLU A 182 -7.42 -45.12 0.50
N GLY A 183 -7.92 -44.73 1.67
CA GLY A 183 -7.51 -45.27 2.98
C GLY A 183 -8.20 -44.55 4.14
N GLU A 184 -9.10 -45.26 4.82
CA GLU A 184 -9.96 -44.82 5.94
C GLU A 184 -9.23 -44.50 7.26
N GLY A 185 -9.84 -43.59 8.05
CA GLY A 185 -10.08 -43.68 9.50
C GLY A 185 -8.93 -43.50 10.53
N ASP A 186 -9.03 -42.48 11.40
CA ASP A 186 -9.22 -42.66 12.86
C ASP A 186 -9.54 -41.34 13.61
N LYS A 187 -10.15 -41.48 14.79
CA LYS A 187 -10.71 -40.46 15.70
C LYS A 187 -9.64 -39.69 16.51
N GLY A 188 -9.98 -38.47 16.95
CA GLY A 188 -9.56 -38.01 18.29
C GLY A 188 -8.97 -36.59 18.44
N ASN A 189 -9.72 -35.78 19.18
CA ASN A 189 -9.32 -34.72 20.11
C ASN A 189 -9.04 -33.28 19.66
N SER A 190 -9.63 -32.39 20.47
CA SER A 190 -9.63 -30.93 20.42
C SER A 190 -8.26 -30.35 20.74
N LEU A 191 -7.96 -29.17 20.16
CA LEU A 191 -7.20 -28.09 20.78
C LEU A 191 -7.27 -26.82 19.89
N ASN A 192 -7.55 -25.71 20.57
CA ASN A 192 -7.65 -24.34 20.02
C ASN A 192 -6.57 -24.03 18.97
N ARG A 193 -7.00 -23.61 17.78
CA ARG A 193 -6.13 -22.97 16.79
C ARG A 193 -6.48 -21.47 16.71
N PRO A 194 -5.49 -20.56 16.79
CA PRO A 194 -5.73 -19.15 16.53
C PRO A 194 -6.13 -18.98 15.06
N SER A 195 -7.08 -18.07 14.82
CA SER A 195 -7.63 -17.71 13.53
C SER A 195 -6.50 -17.29 12.57
N ARG A 196 -6.17 -18.16 11.61
CA ARG A 196 -5.42 -17.79 10.40
C ARG A 196 -6.33 -16.92 9.55
N TRP A 197 -5.99 -15.64 9.43
CA TRP A 197 -6.78 -14.67 8.69
C TRP A 197 -6.77 -14.86 7.17
N TRP A 198 -5.99 -15.80 6.62
CA TRP A 198 -6.00 -16.10 5.19
C TRP A 198 -5.42 -17.50 4.88
N ASN A 199 -6.12 -18.29 4.05
CA ASN A 199 -5.72 -19.62 3.54
C ASN A 199 -5.73 -19.63 2.00
N GLY A 200 -5.24 -18.58 1.35
CA GLY A 200 -5.08 -18.54 -0.11
C GLY A 200 -3.70 -19.01 -0.58
N PRO A 201 -3.55 -19.39 -1.86
CA PRO A 201 -2.27 -19.88 -2.40
C PRO A 201 -1.24 -18.75 -2.47
N SER A 202 -0.30 -18.72 -1.51
CA SER A 202 0.91 -17.89 -1.57
C SER A 202 1.82 -18.40 -2.70
N LYS A 203 2.18 -17.54 -3.65
CA LYS A 203 3.22 -17.82 -4.65
C LYS A 203 4.16 -16.63 -4.78
N ARG A 204 5.46 -16.94 -4.72
CA ARG A 204 6.59 -16.01 -4.82
C ARG A 204 6.55 -15.22 -6.12
N LEU A 205 6.45 -13.90 -6.02
CA LEU A 205 6.38 -13.04 -7.19
C LEU A 205 7.14 -11.72 -6.97
N PHE A 206 8.17 -11.56 -7.80
CA PHE A 206 8.89 -10.35 -8.21
C PHE A 206 9.68 -9.58 -7.13
N PRO A 207 10.87 -9.04 -7.50
CA PRO A 207 11.64 -8.21 -6.61
C PRO A 207 10.96 -6.84 -6.46
N PHE A 208 10.46 -6.56 -5.26
CA PHE A 208 10.25 -5.20 -4.77
C PHE A 208 11.59 -4.60 -4.41
N HIS A 209 11.86 -3.37 -4.84
CA HIS A 209 13.04 -2.61 -4.42
C HIS A 209 12.58 -1.29 -3.82
#